data_AF-A0A413RCK7-F1
#
_entry.id   AF-A0A413RCK7-F1
#
_cell.length_a   1.000
_cell.length_b   1.000
_cell.length_c   1.000
_cell.angle_alpha   90.00
_cell.angle_beta   90.00
_cell.angle_gamma   90.00
#
_symmetry.space_group_name_H-M   'P 1'
#
loop_
_entity.id
_entity.type
_entity.pdbx_description
1 polymer ?
#
loop_
_entity_poly.entity_id
_entity_poly.type
_entity_poly.pdbx_seq_one_letter_code
_entity_poly.pdbx_strand_id
1 'polypeptide(L)'
;MVDANVWVDSFCVDHAESLAARAFIGQATETGALLFFPVHIAKDVLYVVQHELKRSVLASGGALDEASASAIGDAALAFVRNMIENATAVGADASDLWLADKYLALHRDYGDNLVLAACRRAQVDYLVTNDRKLLEHADLAAKTPRQMMPILALAERGGAAIG
;
A
#
# COMPACT_ATOMS: atom_id res chain seq x y z
N MET A 1 6.42 -1.07 -6.05
CA MET A 1 4.96 -1.18 -5.79
C MET A 1 4.72 -1.30 -4.30
N VAL A 2 3.77 -0.54 -3.75
CA VAL A 2 3.38 -0.58 -2.34
C VAL A 2 1.97 -1.16 -2.25
N ASP A 3 1.83 -2.23 -1.47
CA ASP A 3 0.58 -2.95 -1.26
C ASP A 3 -0.37 -2.21 -0.30
N ALA A 4 -1.66 -2.54 -0.34
CA ALA A 4 -2.71 -1.92 0.46
C ALA A 4 -2.45 -2.03 1.97
N ASN A 5 -1.94 -3.18 2.43
CA ASN A 5 -1.65 -3.39 3.86
C ASN A 5 -0.60 -2.39 4.38
N VAL A 6 0.42 -2.06 3.59
CA VAL A 6 1.47 -1.10 3.99
C VAL A 6 0.90 0.31 4.09
N TRP A 7 0.03 0.70 3.16
CA TRP A 7 -0.67 1.98 3.25
C TRP A 7 -1.59 2.04 4.48
N VAL A 8 -2.36 0.99 4.74
CA VAL A 8 -3.22 0.93 5.94
C VAL A 8 -2.39 0.99 7.22
N ASP A 9 -1.27 0.28 7.29
CA ASP A 9 -0.37 0.29 8.46
C ASP A 9 0.26 1.67 8.67
N SER A 10 0.59 2.40 7.61
CA SER A 10 1.13 3.76 7.74
C SER A 10 0.11 4.75 8.30
N PHE A 11 -1.19 4.49 8.09
CA PHE A 11 -2.27 5.24 8.70
C PHE A 11 -2.51 4.84 10.16
N CYS A 12 -2.81 3.57 10.42
CA CYS A 12 -3.27 3.10 11.72
C CYS A 12 -2.14 3.21 12.75
N VAL A 13 -2.31 3.89 13.88
CA VAL A 13 -1.22 4.06 14.87
C VAL A 13 -0.96 2.80 15.70
N ASP A 14 -1.97 1.94 15.85
CA ASP A 14 -1.93 0.79 16.75
C ASP A 14 -1.55 -0.54 16.08
N HIS A 15 -1.27 -0.55 14.78
CA HIS A 15 -0.81 -1.78 14.12
C HIS A 15 0.66 -2.06 14.47
N ALA A 16 1.02 -3.33 14.58
CA ALA A 16 2.39 -3.75 14.92
C ALA A 16 3.43 -3.22 13.92
N GLU A 17 3.05 -3.07 12.65
CA GLU A 17 3.94 -2.63 11.56
C GLU A 17 3.84 -1.13 11.23
N SER A 18 3.04 -0.35 11.97
CA SER A 18 2.79 1.05 11.64
C SER A 18 4.04 1.91 11.61
N LEU A 19 4.94 1.71 12.58
CA LEU A 19 6.20 2.46 12.65
C LEU A 19 7.09 2.12 11.45
N ALA A 20 7.14 0.85 11.06
CA ALA A 20 7.94 0.42 9.92
C ALA A 20 7.38 0.94 8.60
N ALA A 21 6.05 0.91 8.41
CA ALA A 21 5.40 1.44 7.23
C ALA A 21 5.59 2.96 7.08
N ARG A 22 5.42 3.74 8.16
CA ARG A 22 5.67 5.19 8.16
C ARG A 22 7.13 5.52 7.88
N ALA A 23 8.07 4.82 8.53
CA ALA A 23 9.49 5.04 8.32
C ALA A 23 9.89 4.73 6.87
N PHE A 24 9.35 3.67 6.29
CA PHE A 24 9.57 3.31 4.89
C PHE A 24 9.04 4.38 3.91
N ILE A 25 7.78 4.81 4.06
CA ILE A 25 7.20 5.83 3.17
C ILE A 25 7.97 7.15 3.31
N GLY A 26 8.23 7.59 4.56
CA GLY A 26 8.98 8.80 4.82
C GLY A 26 10.38 8.76 4.21
N GLN A 27 11.13 7.68 4.45
CA GLN A 27 12.46 7.54 3.87
C GLN A 27 12.41 7.47 2.34
N ALA A 28 11.49 6.70 1.75
CA ALA A 28 11.37 6.63 0.29
C ALA A 28 11.10 8.01 -0.36
N THR A 29 10.27 8.84 0.29
CA THR A 29 10.02 10.22 -0.13
C THR A 29 11.29 11.08 0.00
N GLU A 30 12.02 10.96 1.12
CA GLU A 30 13.28 11.70 1.34
C GLU A 30 14.38 11.30 0.36
N THR A 31 14.48 10.01 0.02
CA THR A 31 15.49 9.48 -0.91
C THR A 31 15.13 9.75 -2.38
N GLY A 32 13.92 10.24 -2.66
CA GLY A 32 13.38 10.38 -4.02
C GLY A 32 13.11 9.05 -4.73
N ALA A 33 12.86 7.97 -3.99
CA ALA A 33 12.52 6.68 -4.59
C ALA A 33 11.13 6.75 -5.24
N LEU A 34 10.98 6.09 -6.40
CA LEU A 34 9.69 6.04 -7.08
C LEU A 34 8.78 5.01 -6.40
N LEU A 35 7.72 5.50 -5.77
CA LEU A 35 6.66 4.65 -5.24
C LEU A 35 5.52 4.52 -6.25
N PHE A 36 4.93 3.33 -6.29
CA PHE A 36 3.78 3.01 -7.13
C PHE A 36 2.71 2.32 -6.29
N PHE A 37 1.44 2.46 -6.66
CA PHE A 37 0.35 1.66 -6.11
C PHE A 37 -0.66 1.27 -7.20
N PRO A 38 -1.33 0.11 -7.13
CA PRO A 38 -2.36 -0.24 -8.11
C PRO A 38 -3.61 0.62 -7.90
N VAL A 39 -4.17 1.23 -8.94
CA VAL A 39 -5.29 2.17 -8.78
C VAL A 39 -6.50 1.55 -8.04
N HIS A 40 -6.72 0.25 -8.20
CA HIS A 40 -7.85 -0.45 -7.60
C HIS A 40 -7.76 -0.56 -6.07
N ILE A 41 -6.57 -0.45 -5.46
CA ILE A 41 -6.45 -0.53 -3.99
C ILE A 41 -6.91 0.75 -3.30
N ALA A 42 -7.04 1.87 -4.01
CA ALA A 42 -7.38 3.16 -3.41
C ALA A 42 -8.75 3.11 -2.69
N LYS A 43 -9.73 2.42 -3.27
CA LYS A 43 -11.05 2.23 -2.64
C LYS A 43 -10.97 1.34 -1.40
N ASP A 44 -10.09 0.33 -1.43
CA ASP A 44 -9.97 -0.65 -0.35
C ASP A 44 -9.28 -0.02 0.85
N VAL A 45 -8.21 0.75 0.60
CA VAL A 45 -7.56 1.57 1.62
C VAL A 45 -8.52 2.61 2.20
N LEU A 46 -9.29 3.32 1.36
CA LEU A 46 -10.30 4.28 1.84
C LEU A 46 -11.30 3.60 2.80
N TYR A 47 -11.82 2.45 2.40
CA TYR A 47 -12.80 1.70 3.18
C TYR A 47 -12.23 1.25 4.52
N VAL A 48 -11.02 0.69 4.53
CA VAL A 48 -10.36 0.22 5.76
C VAL A 48 -10.05 1.39 6.69
N VAL A 49 -9.51 2.50 6.18
CA VAL A 49 -9.22 3.70 6.98
C VAL A 49 -10.49 4.27 7.60
N GLN A 50 -11.59 4.37 6.84
CA GLN A 50 -12.88 4.79 7.38
C GLN A 50 -13.38 3.84 8.47
N HIS A 51 -13.22 2.53 8.28
CA HIS A 51 -13.63 1.53 9.26
C HIS A 51 -12.82 1.66 10.57
N GLU A 52 -11.50 1.81 10.46
CA GLU A 52 -10.60 1.97 11.60
C GLU A 52 -10.87 3.26 12.38
N LEU A 53 -11.12 4.37 11.68
CA LEU A 53 -11.52 5.62 12.31
C LEU A 53 -12.86 5.51 13.04
N LYS A 54 -13.88 4.88 12.43
CA LYS A 54 -15.17 4.60 13.11
C LYS A 54 -14.97 3.77 14.36
N ARG A 55 -14.13 2.73 14.29
CA ARG A 55 -13.81 1.87 15.43
C ARG A 55 -13.15 2.68 16.56
N SER A 56 -12.21 3.57 16.23
CA SER A 56 -11.54 4.45 17.19
C SER A 56 -12.48 5.43 17.89
N VAL A 57 -13.40 6.07 17.15
CA VAL A 57 -14.44 6.94 17.73
C VAL A 57 -15.33 6.16 18.70
N LEU A 58 -15.78 4.96 18.33
CA LEU A 58 -16.60 4.14 19.23
C LEU A 58 -15.82 3.67 20.46
N ALA A 59 -14.55 3.29 20.29
CA ALA A 59 -13.69 2.85 21.39
C ALA A 59 -13.40 3.97 22.40
N SER A 60 -13.40 5.23 21.96
CA SER A 60 -13.26 6.40 22.83
C SER A 60 -14.57 6.88 23.47
N GLY A 61 -15.68 6.17 23.27
CA GLY A 61 -17.00 6.52 23.80
C GLY A 61 -17.72 7.61 23.00
N GLY A 62 -17.22 7.95 21.81
CA GLY A 62 -17.86 8.88 20.88
C GLY A 62 -19.09 8.29 20.20
N ALA A 63 -19.91 9.17 19.59
CA ALA A 63 -21.08 8.80 18.79
C ALA A 63 -20.77 8.96 17.30
N LEU A 64 -21.37 8.10 16.46
CA LEU A 64 -21.30 8.23 15.01
C LEU A 64 -22.47 9.09 14.48
N ASP A 65 -22.53 10.32 14.96
CA ASP A 65 -23.45 11.33 14.41
C ASP A 65 -22.98 11.83 13.03
N GLU A 66 -23.78 12.67 12.39
CA GLU A 66 -23.49 13.17 11.04
C GLU A 66 -22.17 13.95 10.98
N ALA A 67 -21.87 14.75 12.01
CA ALA A 67 -20.63 15.52 12.09
C ALA A 67 -19.41 14.60 12.17
N SER A 68 -19.45 13.57 13.02
CA SER A 68 -18.39 12.58 13.16
C SER A 68 -18.22 11.75 11.88
N ALA A 69 -19.33 11.36 11.24
CA ALA A 69 -19.29 10.63 9.97
C ALA A 69 -18.64 11.47 8.86
N SER A 70 -18.94 12.76 8.77
CA SER A 70 -18.32 13.68 7.81
C SER A 70 -16.82 13.82 8.08
N ALA A 71 -16.41 14.04 9.34
CA ALA A 71 -15.01 14.18 9.70
C ALA A 71 -14.18 12.92 9.40
N ILE A 72 -14.76 11.73 9.63
CA ILE A 72 -14.14 10.45 9.26
C ILE A 72 -13.99 10.34 7.73
N GLY A 73 -15.01 10.73 6.98
CA GLY A 73 -14.98 10.78 5.53
C GLY A 73 -13.85 11.67 5.01
N ASP A 74 -13.75 12.89 5.53
CA ASP A 74 -12.73 13.87 5.15
C ASP A 74 -11.32 13.38 5.49
N ALA A 75 -11.12 12.81 6.68
CA ALA A 75 -9.84 12.26 7.10
C ALA A 75 -9.38 11.10 6.21
N ALA A 76 -10.28 10.18 5.87
CA ALA A 76 -9.96 9.06 4.98
C ALA A 76 -9.66 9.52 3.54
N LEU A 77 -10.40 10.51 3.03
CA LEU A 77 -10.11 11.11 1.73
C LEU A 77 -8.77 11.85 1.72
N ALA A 78 -8.43 12.56 2.80
CA ALA A 78 -7.14 13.19 2.96
C ALA A 78 -6.00 12.16 2.95
N PHE A 79 -6.21 10.98 3.55
CA PHE A 79 -5.24 9.89 3.50
C PHE A 79 -5.02 9.36 2.07
N VAL A 80 -6.07 9.11 1.30
CA VAL A 80 -5.93 8.68 -0.11
C VAL A 80 -5.26 9.76 -0.96
N ARG A 81 -5.53 11.05 -0.72
CA ARG A 81 -4.82 12.15 -1.40
C ARG A 81 -3.33 12.13 -1.08
N ASN A 82 -2.96 11.89 0.18
CA ASN A 82 -1.56 11.73 0.57
C ASN A 82 -0.88 10.54 -0.12
N MET A 83 -1.59 9.42 -0.33
CA MET A 83 -1.06 8.30 -1.12
C MET A 83 -0.73 8.73 -2.56
N ILE A 84 -1.64 9.47 -3.20
CA ILE A 84 -1.47 9.97 -4.58
C ILE A 84 -0.33 10.99 -4.68
N GLU A 85 -0.11 11.78 -3.63
CA GLU A 85 1.00 12.74 -3.56
C GLU A 85 2.37 12.04 -3.42
N ASN A 86 2.42 10.90 -2.72
CA ASN A 86 3.67 10.18 -2.44
C ASN A 86 3.97 9.04 -3.42
N ALA A 87 3.02 8.65 -4.27
CA ALA A 87 3.18 7.51 -5.17
C ALA A 87 2.39 7.66 -6.48
N THR A 88 2.91 7.03 -7.53
CA THR A 88 2.28 7.00 -8.85
C THR A 88 1.23 5.89 -8.92
N ALA A 89 -0.01 6.26 -9.29
CA ALA A 89 -1.08 5.29 -9.50
C ALA A 89 -0.84 4.51 -10.80
N VAL A 90 -0.86 3.18 -10.70
CA VAL A 90 -0.77 2.26 -11.84
C VAL A 90 -2.18 1.90 -12.29
N GLY A 91 -2.55 2.34 -13.49
CA GLY A 91 -3.83 2.00 -14.11
C GLY A 91 -3.97 0.49 -14.35
N ALA A 92 -5.21 0.02 -14.48
CA ALA A 92 -5.51 -1.37 -14.83
C ALA A 92 -6.46 -1.42 -16.03
N ASP A 93 -6.30 -2.45 -16.85
CA ASP A 93 -7.18 -2.77 -17.97
C ASP A 93 -7.49 -4.28 -18.03
N ALA A 94 -8.19 -4.72 -19.07
CA ALA A 94 -8.61 -6.11 -19.23
C ALA A 94 -7.46 -7.13 -19.21
N SER A 95 -6.24 -6.72 -19.57
CA SER A 95 -5.08 -7.61 -19.51
C SER A 95 -4.62 -7.89 -18.07
N ASP A 96 -4.83 -6.98 -17.12
CA ASP A 96 -4.55 -7.25 -15.70
C ASP A 96 -5.53 -8.26 -15.13
N LEU A 97 -6.82 -8.17 -15.51
CA LEU A 97 -7.83 -9.18 -15.15
C LEU A 97 -7.47 -10.55 -15.72
N TRP A 98 -7.08 -10.60 -16.99
CA TRP A 98 -6.67 -11.85 -17.62
C TRP A 98 -5.44 -12.45 -16.93
N LEU A 99 -4.44 -11.64 -16.60
CA LEU A 99 -3.23 -12.11 -15.92
C LEU A 99 -3.54 -12.56 -14.49
N ALA A 100 -4.37 -11.82 -13.75
CA ALA A 100 -4.78 -12.20 -12.39
C ALA A 100 -5.55 -13.54 -12.36
N ASP A 101 -6.39 -13.80 -13.37
CA ASP A 101 -7.04 -15.10 -13.57
C ASP A 101 -6.01 -16.22 -13.79
N LYS A 102 -4.95 -15.98 -14.56
CA LYS A 102 -3.87 -16.98 -14.74
C LYS A 102 -3.12 -17.26 -13.45
N TYR A 103 -2.89 -16.23 -12.63
CA TYR A 103 -2.25 -16.42 -11.34
C TYR A 103 -3.09 -17.22 -10.34
N LEU A 104 -4.41 -17.42 -10.55
CA LEU A 104 -5.23 -18.27 -9.68
C LEU A 104 -4.74 -19.73 -9.59
N ALA A 105 -4.01 -20.21 -10.59
CA ALA A 105 -3.40 -21.53 -10.56
C ALA A 105 -2.22 -21.63 -9.57
N LEU A 106 -1.61 -20.49 -9.23
CA LEU A 106 -0.42 -20.39 -8.37
C LEU A 106 -0.78 -19.81 -6.99
N HIS A 107 -1.69 -18.83 -6.97
CA HIS A 107 -2.09 -18.07 -5.80
C HIS A 107 -3.60 -17.85 -5.79
N ARG A 108 -4.30 -18.41 -4.80
CA ARG A 108 -5.77 -18.44 -4.70
C ARG A 108 -6.36 -17.18 -4.05
N ASP A 109 -5.72 -16.03 -4.24
CA ASP A 109 -6.24 -14.73 -3.85
C ASP A 109 -6.24 -13.80 -5.07
N TYR A 110 -7.43 -13.37 -5.48
CA TYR A 110 -7.58 -12.57 -6.69
C TYR A 110 -7.10 -11.12 -6.50
N GLY A 111 -7.21 -10.56 -5.29
CA GLY A 111 -6.74 -9.21 -4.99
C GLY A 111 -5.23 -9.12 -5.12
N ASP A 112 -4.52 -10.05 -4.48
CA ASP A 112 -3.06 -10.15 -4.57
C ASP A 112 -2.59 -10.39 -6.01
N ASN A 113 -3.34 -11.20 -6.77
CA ASN A 113 -3.02 -11.44 -8.17
C ASN A 113 -3.16 -10.18 -9.04
N LEU A 114 -4.09 -9.27 -8.72
CA LEU A 114 -4.19 -7.97 -9.38
C LEU A 114 -3.05 -7.03 -8.98
N VAL A 115 -2.55 -7.11 -7.74
CA VAL A 115 -1.34 -6.39 -7.31
C VAL A 115 -0.12 -6.89 -8.10
N LEU A 116 0.04 -8.21 -8.28
CA LEU A 116 1.11 -8.79 -9.08
C LEU A 116 1.00 -8.39 -10.56
N ALA A 117 -0.21 -8.39 -11.13
CA ALA A 117 -0.44 -7.91 -12.49
C ALA A 117 -0.03 -6.42 -12.65
N ALA A 118 -0.40 -5.58 -11.69
CA ALA A 118 0.03 -4.18 -11.68
C ALA A 118 1.56 -4.04 -11.53
N CYS A 119 2.22 -4.89 -10.74
CA CYS A 119 3.68 -4.93 -10.65
C CYS A 119 4.31 -5.23 -12.02
N ARG A 120 3.77 -6.21 -12.74
CA ARG A 120 4.23 -6.57 -14.10
C ARG A 120 4.02 -5.43 -15.09
N ARG A 121 2.86 -4.77 -15.06
CA ARG A 121 2.55 -3.62 -15.92
C ARG A 121 3.50 -2.45 -15.71
N ALA A 122 3.76 -2.10 -14.45
CA ALA A 122 4.63 -0.99 -14.09
C ALA A 122 6.13 -1.34 -14.15
N GLN A 123 6.46 -2.63 -14.36
CA GLN A 123 7.83 -3.15 -14.40
C GLN A 123 8.66 -2.78 -13.16
N VAL A 124 8.02 -2.77 -11.98
CA VAL A 124 8.68 -2.39 -10.74
C VAL A 124 9.73 -3.41 -10.30
N ASP A 125 10.78 -2.93 -9.63
CA ASP A 125 11.81 -3.78 -9.05
C ASP A 125 11.31 -4.59 -7.83
N TYR A 126 10.50 -3.95 -6.98
CA TYR A 126 10.09 -4.49 -5.68
C TYR A 126 8.58 -4.37 -5.45
N LEU A 127 8.02 -5.39 -4.80
CA LEU A 127 6.73 -5.33 -4.11
C LEU A 127 6.97 -5.16 -2.61
N VAL A 128 6.47 -4.07 -2.03
CA VAL A 128 6.53 -3.83 -0.59
C VAL A 128 5.20 -4.23 0.05
N THR A 129 5.23 -5.28 0.88
CA THR A 129 4.04 -5.86 1.51
C THR A 129 4.39 -6.54 2.83
N ASN A 130 3.43 -6.57 3.76
CA ASN A 130 3.48 -7.40 4.97
C ASN A 130 2.74 -8.75 4.80
N ASP A 131 2.15 -9.02 3.63
CA ASP A 131 1.48 -10.28 3.36
C ASP A 131 2.49 -11.42 3.19
N ARG A 132 2.36 -12.44 4.03
CA ARG A 132 3.30 -13.57 4.06
C ARG A 132 3.25 -14.42 2.79
N LYS A 133 2.09 -14.59 2.18
CA LYS A 133 1.96 -15.40 0.97
C LYS A 133 2.59 -14.68 -0.22
N LEU A 134 2.41 -13.37 -0.34
CA LEU A 134 3.09 -12.56 -1.34
C LEU A 134 4.60 -12.55 -1.12
N LEU A 135 5.07 -12.43 0.13
CA LEU A 135 6.49 -12.52 0.45
C LEU A 135 7.13 -13.86 0.04
N GLU A 136 6.36 -14.95 0.08
CA GLU A 136 6.81 -16.30 -0.25
C GLU A 136 6.70 -16.64 -1.74
N HIS A 137 5.66 -16.16 -2.43
CA HIS A 137 5.27 -16.65 -3.76
C HIS A 137 5.23 -15.60 -4.87
N ALA A 138 5.43 -14.31 -4.58
CA ALA A 138 5.47 -13.29 -5.62
C ALA A 138 6.55 -13.61 -6.66
N ASP A 139 6.22 -13.35 -7.93
CA ASP A 139 7.09 -13.60 -9.08
C ASP A 139 8.10 -12.46 -9.33
N LEU A 140 8.22 -11.55 -8.37
CA LEU A 140 9.19 -10.47 -8.24
C LEU A 140 9.69 -10.38 -6.79
N ALA A 141 10.70 -9.54 -6.54
CA ALA A 141 11.26 -9.38 -5.20
C ALA A 141 10.26 -8.71 -4.24
N ALA A 142 9.60 -9.50 -3.41
CA ALA A 142 8.76 -9.00 -2.33
C ALA A 142 9.59 -8.74 -1.05
N LYS A 143 9.32 -7.61 -0.38
CA LYS A 143 9.97 -7.18 0.87
C LYS A 143 8.97 -6.54 1.82
N THR A 144 9.18 -6.75 3.12
CA THR A 144 8.50 -5.94 4.13
C THR A 144 9.05 -4.51 4.13
N PRO A 145 8.32 -3.52 4.68
CA PRO A 145 8.85 -2.17 4.88
C PRO A 145 10.22 -2.17 5.59
N ARG A 146 10.38 -3.00 6.64
CA ARG A 146 11.65 -3.13 7.40
C ARG A 146 12.80 -3.62 6.53
N GLN A 147 12.55 -4.60 5.67
CA GLN A 147 13.56 -5.13 4.76
C GLN A 147 13.93 -4.14 3.64
N MET A 148 13.03 -3.21 3.31
CA MET A 148 13.26 -2.20 2.28
C MET A 148 14.13 -1.03 2.77
N MET A 149 14.08 -0.69 4.07
CA MET A 149 14.89 0.38 4.68
C MET A 149 16.39 0.33 4.32
N PRO A 150 17.13 -0.79 4.51
CA PRO A 150 18.54 -0.84 4.15
C PRO A 150 18.77 -0.72 2.64
N ILE A 151 17.81 -1.12 1.80
CA ILE A 151 17.92 -1.01 0.34
C ILE A 151 17.83 0.46 -0.08
N LEU A 152 16.88 1.21 0.49
CA LEU A 152 16.76 2.66 0.26
C LEU A 152 18.03 3.42 0.68
N ALA A 153 18.57 3.10 1.87
CA ALA A 153 19.78 3.73 2.39
C ALA A 153 21.04 3.46 1.55
N LEU A 154 21.06 2.35 0.80
CA LEU A 154 22.15 2.05 -0.15
C LEU A 154 21.96 2.79 -1.47
N ALA A 155 20.73 2.91 -1.95
CA ALA A 155 20.40 3.66 -3.17
C ALA A 155 20.79 5.13 -3.08
N GLU A 156 20.54 5.77 -1.92
CA GLU A 156 20.98 7.15 -1.63
C GLU A 156 22.50 7.33 -1.79
N ARG A 157 23.28 6.32 -1.40
CA ARG A 157 24.75 6.36 -1.43
C ARG A 157 25.33 6.03 -2.80
N GLY A 158 24.55 5.35 -3.66
CA GLY A 158 24.98 4.85 -4.96
C GLY A 158 24.66 5.75 -6.15
N GLY A 159 23.80 6.77 -5.99
CA GLY A 159 23.44 7.71 -7.07
C GLY A 159 22.66 7.07 -8.22
N ALA A 160 22.03 5.90 -8.02
CA ALA A 160 21.22 5.22 -9.02
C ALA A 160 19.75 5.29 -8.62
N ALA A 161 18.92 5.85 -9.51
CA ALA A 161 17.48 5.89 -9.35
C ALA A 161 16.91 4.46 -9.39
N ILE A 162 16.12 4.11 -8.39
CA ILE A 162 15.29 2.90 -8.33
C ILE A 162 13.92 3.26 -8.91
N GLY A 163 13.51 2.55 -9.95
CA GLY A 163 12.25 2.75 -10.69
C GLY A 163 11.51 1.44 -10.88
#